data_AF-A0A1H3DXL7-F1
#
_entry.id   AF-A0A1H3DXL7-F1
#
_cell.length_a   1.000
_cell.length_b   1.000
_cell.length_c   1.000
_cell.angle_alpha   90.00
_cell.angle_beta   90.00
_cell.angle_gamma   90.00
#
_symmetry.space_group_name_H-M   'P 1'
#
loop_
_entity.id
_entity.type
_entity.pdbx_description
1 polymer ?
#
loop_
_entity_poly.entity_id
_entity_poly.type
_entity_poly.pdbx_seq_one_letter_code
_entity_poly.pdbx_strand_id
1 'polypeptide(L)'
;MKAWILIPLMALTLAGCAGKTSYRTSCANGLDAAWKEQSLAEAEGFAGTVSYSKAVTLLTAAKTQQQFEAYSGCVKKVEKARFYLRESRAGR
;
A
#
# COMPACT_ATOMS: atom_id res chain seq x y z
N MET A 1 -42.92 15.07 9.81
CA MET A 1 -42.84 13.80 9.06
C MET A 1 -41.76 13.75 7.96
N LYS A 2 -41.29 14.85 7.36
CA LYS A 2 -40.17 14.84 6.39
C LYS A 2 -38.77 14.54 7.00
N ALA A 3 -38.56 14.87 8.28
CA ALA A 3 -37.26 14.74 8.94
C ALA A 3 -36.82 13.28 9.19
N TRP A 4 -37.75 12.34 9.31
CA TRP A 4 -37.43 10.93 9.56
C TRP A 4 -36.78 10.22 8.36
N ILE A 5 -36.97 10.73 7.14
CA ILE A 5 -36.33 10.19 5.93
C ILE A 5 -34.94 10.82 5.69
N LEU A 6 -34.73 12.06 6.17
CA LEU A 6 -33.48 12.79 6.00
C LEU A 6 -32.34 12.24 6.89
N ILE A 7 -32.67 11.75 8.09
CA ILE A 7 -31.70 11.18 9.04
C ILE A 7 -30.99 9.93 8.48
N PRO A 8 -31.68 8.89 7.96
CA PRO A 8 -31.01 7.71 7.40
C PRO A 8 -30.25 8.05 6.10
N LEU A 9 -30.74 8.99 5.29
CA LEU A 9 -30.06 9.42 4.07
C LEU A 9 -28.71 10.10 4.38
N MET A 10 -28.64 10.88 5.47
CA MET A 10 -27.41 11.52 5.91
C MET A 10 -26.43 10.50 6.54
N ALA A 11 -26.93 9.46 7.21
CA ALA A 11 -26.09 8.37 7.73
C ALA A 11 -25.41 7.56 6.60
N LEU A 12 -26.09 7.36 5.48
CA LEU A 12 -25.57 6.65 4.31
C LEU A 12 -24.37 7.36 3.65
N THR A 13 -24.36 8.69 3.60
CA THR A 13 -23.24 9.44 3.00
C THR A 13 -21.98 9.43 3.87
N LEU A 14 -22.15 9.40 5.20
CA LEU A 14 -21.05 9.30 6.16
C LEU A 14 -20.34 7.94 6.11
N ALA A 15 -21.07 6.85 5.88
CA ALA A 15 -20.51 5.50 5.80
C ALA A 15 -19.53 5.32 4.62
N GLY A 16 -19.80 5.98 3.49
CA GLY A 16 -18.89 5.97 2.33
C GLY A 16 -17.53 6.61 2.62
N CYS A 17 -17.49 7.61 3.51
CA CYS A 17 -16.26 8.29 3.90
C CYS A 17 -15.40 7.42 4.84
N ALA A 18 -16.01 6.71 5.79
CA ALA A 18 -15.31 5.83 6.72
C ALA A 18 -14.74 4.57 6.04
N GLY A 19 -15.48 3.97 5.11
CA GLY A 19 -15.04 2.77 4.38
C GLY A 19 -13.75 2.98 3.58
N LYS A 20 -13.52 4.20 3.10
CA LYS A 20 -12.33 4.56 2.34
C LYS A 20 -11.06 4.65 3.20
N THR A 21 -11.18 4.76 4.53
CA THR A 21 -10.02 4.83 5.44
C THR A 21 -9.50 3.46 5.89
N SER A 22 -10.27 2.40 5.62
CA SER A 22 -9.85 1.03 5.91
C SER A 22 -8.51 0.75 5.23
N TYR A 23 -7.56 0.15 5.96
CA TYR A 23 -6.18 -0.13 5.52
C TYR A 23 -5.25 1.09 5.32
N ARG A 24 -5.68 2.33 5.57
CA ARG A 24 -4.84 3.54 5.42
C ARG A 24 -3.53 3.43 6.20
N THR A 25 -3.63 3.13 7.49
CA THR A 25 -2.46 3.00 8.39
C THR A 25 -1.58 1.83 7.99
N SER A 26 -2.16 0.68 7.64
CA SER A 26 -1.41 -0.49 7.19
C SER A 26 -0.64 -0.23 5.90
N CYS A 27 -1.24 0.48 4.94
CA CYS A 27 -0.58 0.90 3.71
C CYS A 27 0.58 1.86 4.00
N ALA A 28 0.38 2.87 4.85
CA ALA A 28 1.42 3.83 5.23
C ALA A 28 2.62 3.15 5.90
N ASN A 29 2.35 2.41 6.99
CA ASN A 29 3.40 1.69 7.73
C ASN A 29 4.12 0.67 6.85
N GLY A 30 3.37 -0.02 5.99
CA GLY A 30 3.92 -1.01 5.07
C GLY A 30 4.81 -0.38 4.00
N LEU A 31 4.40 0.75 3.41
CA LEU A 31 5.21 1.51 2.46
C LEU A 31 6.51 1.98 3.10
N ASP A 32 6.44 2.60 4.27
CA ASP A 32 7.62 3.11 4.98
C ASP A 32 8.61 1.97 5.31
N ALA A 33 8.09 0.84 5.79
CA ALA A 33 8.90 -0.35 6.04
C ALA A 33 9.57 -0.88 4.75
N ALA A 34 8.84 -0.91 3.64
CA ALA A 34 9.37 -1.43 2.39
C ALA A 34 10.41 -0.51 1.74
N TRP A 35 10.25 0.81 1.82
CA TRP A 35 11.28 1.77 1.39
C TRP A 35 12.56 1.64 2.23
N LYS A 36 12.41 1.36 3.53
CA LYS A 36 13.56 1.04 4.39
C LYS A 36 14.24 -0.27 3.97
N GLU A 37 13.48 -1.31 3.67
CA GLU A 37 14.05 -2.56 3.15
C GLU A 37 14.75 -2.38 1.80
N GLN A 38 14.24 -1.50 0.93
CA GLN A 38 14.88 -1.18 -0.34
C GLN A 38 16.23 -0.50 -0.13
N SER A 39 16.29 0.54 0.71
CA SER A 39 17.55 1.24 1.00
C SER A 39 18.58 0.32 1.66
N LEU A 40 18.15 -0.63 2.49
CA LEU A 40 19.02 -1.69 3.00
C LEU A 40 19.56 -2.58 1.86
N ALA A 41 18.71 -2.99 0.92
CA ALA A 41 19.15 -3.78 -0.23
C ALA A 41 20.14 -3.02 -1.13
N GLU A 42 19.99 -1.70 -1.31
CA GLU A 42 20.96 -0.88 -2.03
C GLU A 42 22.30 -0.75 -1.29
N ALA A 43 22.26 -0.63 0.04
CA ALA A 43 23.47 -0.49 0.86
C ALA A 43 24.24 -1.82 1.01
N GLU A 44 23.54 -2.93 1.22
CA GLU A 44 24.14 -4.27 1.35
C GLU A 44 24.52 -4.87 -0.02
N GLY A 45 23.93 -4.35 -1.09
CA GLY A 45 23.97 -4.94 -2.42
C GLY A 45 22.89 -6.00 -2.62
N PHE A 46 22.39 -6.10 -3.84
CA PHE A 46 21.43 -7.11 -4.26
C PHE A 46 21.96 -7.90 -5.47
N ALA A 47 21.75 -9.21 -5.46
CA ALA A 47 22.19 -10.10 -6.52
C ALA A 47 21.13 -10.29 -7.62
N GLY A 48 19.84 -10.11 -7.30
CA GLY A 48 18.72 -10.26 -8.23
C GLY A 48 18.20 -8.92 -8.76
N THR A 49 18.74 -8.44 -9.88
CA THR A 49 18.34 -7.14 -10.50
C THR A 49 16.89 -7.15 -11.01
N VAL A 50 16.40 -8.28 -11.51
CA VAL A 50 15.01 -8.45 -11.97
C VAL A 50 14.05 -8.42 -10.78
N SER A 51 14.37 -9.13 -9.70
CA SER A 51 13.57 -9.10 -8.48
C SER A 51 13.58 -7.71 -7.84
N TYR A 52 14.72 -7.02 -7.84
CA TYR A 52 14.80 -5.64 -7.37
C TYR A 52 13.92 -4.68 -8.19
N SER A 53 14.02 -4.71 -9.52
CA SER A 53 13.20 -3.85 -10.38
C SER A 53 11.69 -4.13 -10.26
N LYS A 54 11.29 -5.39 -10.11
CA LYS A 54 9.90 -5.76 -9.77
C LYS A 54 9.45 -5.17 -8.45
N ALA A 55 10.29 -5.25 -7.42
CA ALA A 55 9.98 -4.70 -6.11
C ALA A 55 9.74 -3.19 -6.17
N VAL A 56 10.68 -2.44 -6.76
CA VAL A 56 10.59 -0.98 -6.87
C VAL A 56 9.36 -0.57 -7.70
N THR A 57 9.07 -1.28 -8.79
CA THR A 57 7.86 -1.03 -9.59
C THR A 57 6.58 -1.22 -8.78
N LEU A 58 6.52 -2.27 -7.96
CA LEU A 58 5.40 -2.51 -7.05
C LEU A 58 5.28 -1.45 -5.95
N LEU A 59 6.39 -0.95 -5.40
CA LEU A 59 6.39 0.14 -4.43
C LEU A 59 5.88 1.45 -5.02
N THR A 60 6.34 1.80 -6.22
CA THR A 60 5.85 2.98 -6.95
C THR A 60 4.34 2.87 -7.18
N ALA A 61 3.86 1.73 -7.69
CA ALA A 61 2.44 1.51 -7.90
C ALA A 61 1.63 1.49 -6.58
N ALA A 62 2.21 1.01 -5.47
CA ALA A 62 1.59 1.07 -4.15
C ALA A 62 1.47 2.51 -3.64
N LYS A 63 2.50 3.34 -3.82
CA LYS A 63 2.49 4.78 -3.49
C LYS A 63 1.40 5.50 -4.27
N THR A 64 1.27 5.23 -5.57
CA THR A 64 0.17 5.77 -6.39
C THR A 64 -1.18 5.35 -5.82
N GLN A 65 -1.35 4.09 -5.43
CA GLN A 65 -2.59 3.63 -4.79
C GLN A 65 -2.84 4.24 -3.42
N GLN A 66 -1.80 4.57 -2.64
CA GLN A 66 -1.94 5.36 -1.42
C GLN A 66 -2.50 6.76 -1.71
N GLN A 67 -2.01 7.41 -2.77
CA GLN A 67 -2.46 8.76 -3.18
C GLN A 67 -3.92 8.78 -3.67
N PHE A 68 -4.35 7.74 -4.39
CA PHE A 68 -5.75 7.59 -4.81
C PHE A 68 -6.66 6.94 -3.75
N GLU A 69 -6.15 6.73 -2.53
CA GLU A 69 -6.86 6.12 -1.40
C GLU A 69 -7.36 4.69 -1.67
N ALA A 70 -6.71 3.98 -2.61
CA ALA A 70 -6.92 2.57 -2.91
C ALA A 70 -6.10 1.67 -1.97
N TYR A 71 -6.30 1.82 -0.65
CA TYR A 71 -5.41 1.26 0.39
C TYR A 71 -5.31 -0.26 0.40
N SER A 72 -6.39 -0.97 0.11
CA SER A 72 -6.35 -2.44 0.02
C SER A 72 -5.42 -2.93 -1.10
N GLY A 73 -5.40 -2.22 -2.23
CA GLY A 73 -4.47 -2.47 -3.33
C GLY A 73 -3.03 -2.13 -2.94
N CYS A 74 -2.84 -1.01 -2.26
CA CYS A 74 -1.54 -0.60 -1.73
C CYS A 74 -0.94 -1.69 -0.84
N VAL A 75 -1.68 -2.17 0.17
CA VAL A 75 -1.21 -3.22 1.10
C VAL A 75 -0.75 -4.47 0.33
N LYS A 76 -1.55 -4.95 -0.63
CA LYS A 76 -1.20 -6.13 -1.43
C LYS A 76 0.07 -5.94 -2.26
N LYS A 77 0.29 -4.73 -2.80
CA LYS A 77 1.48 -4.42 -3.59
C LYS A 77 2.72 -4.27 -2.72
N VAL A 78 2.59 -3.65 -1.55
CA VAL A 78 3.66 -3.56 -0.54
C VAL A 78 4.12 -4.95 -0.13
N GLU A 79 3.19 -5.85 0.18
CA GLU A 79 3.53 -7.22 0.58
C GLU A 79 4.34 -7.95 -0.50
N LYS A 80 3.93 -7.84 -1.76
CA LYS A 80 4.67 -8.40 -2.91
C LYS A 80 6.01 -7.71 -3.12
N ALA A 81 6.09 -6.40 -2.96
CA ALA A 81 7.36 -5.68 -3.09
C ALA A 81 8.38 -6.16 -2.05
N ARG A 82 7.96 -6.31 -0.79
CA ARG A 82 8.81 -6.83 0.29
C ARG A 82 9.23 -8.28 0.07
N PHE A 83 8.41 -9.09 -0.60
CA PHE A 83 8.81 -10.41 -1.05
C PHE A 83 9.97 -10.32 -2.06
N TYR A 84 9.83 -9.51 -3.11
CA TYR A 84 10.86 -9.36 -4.12
C TYR A 84 12.14 -8.64 -3.63
N LEU A 85 12.07 -7.76 -2.62
CA LEU A 85 13.25 -7.18 -1.96
C LEU A 85 14.06 -8.21 -1.16
N ARG A 86 13.39 -9.23 -0.61
CA ARG A 86 14.07 -10.35 0.04
C ARG A 86 14.67 -11.28 -1.00
N GLU A 87 13.96 -11.49 -2.09
CA GLU A 87 14.42 -12.34 -3.19
C GLU A 87 15.61 -11.74 -3.94
N SER A 88 15.62 -10.42 -4.15
CA SER A 88 16.75 -9.71 -4.77
C SER A 88 18.02 -9.81 -3.94
N ARG A 89 17.93 -9.78 -2.61
CA ARG A 89 19.07 -10.02 -1.71
C ARG A 89 19.55 -11.46 -1.73
N ALA A 90 18.63 -12.41 -1.86
CA ALA A 90 18.95 -13.84 -2.00
C ALA A 90 19.49 -14.22 -3.41
N GLY A 91 19.47 -13.30 -4.38
CA GLY A 91 19.91 -13.55 -5.75
C GLY A 91 18.97 -14.45 -6.56
N ARG A 92 17.68 -14.46 -6.22
CA ARG A 92 16.64 -15.26 -6.89
C ARG A 92 15.73 -14.40 -7.75
#